data_AF-A0A4R0ELU7-F1
#
_entry.id   AF-A0A4R0ELU7-F1
#
_cell.length_a   1.000
_cell.length_b   1.000
_cell.length_c   1.000
_cell.angle_alpha   90.00
_cell.angle_beta   90.00
_cell.angle_gamma   90.00
#
_symmetry.space_group_name_H-M   'P 1'
#
loop_
_entity.id
_entity.type
_entity.pdbx_description
1 polymer ?
#
loop_
_entity_poly.entity_id
_entity_poly.type
_entity_poly.pdbx_seq_one_letter_code
_entity_poly.pdbx_strand_id
1 'polypeptide(L)'
;MVASTDIKVFVHTNNNAPQLQNAYGSMINVLDACLVNGINIGSISSLTASGVTVTALFSSAHNLMQYQVIKITGAAQSEFNGEHRVLTVPNAQSVTFELASVPSAGSATGVISASLPPLGWEKPFSSTNEAGGGKAAYRSTNLLLPSRPFLRVVDEPDSSYTTTYAKYAKVGIVEDMTDINTMLGVQAPYDAAAPTKNWVGTGSGTAAYNGWAKWYYATGADFKAYNTDSNAVTSGNRAWVIIGNTDYFYILPTAISLNTNHITYGFGAFKSLLLTDSSNTFLSATRVYQTASIRDYKPQNTPLSSDVLSNKLILQRLFNQTANQSEATVLSLKVSVDDIYSGYSNYINASILTNVAPFAALIAKEVSNNVIRGEIPNIFWLFQIKPYNHLQVFEKNRVLYIAINIAHYNGYEGQIIYKIGEL
;
A
#
# COMPACT_ATOMS: atom_id res chain seq x y z
N MET A 1 6.55 -17.64 -22.02
CA MET A 1 5.37 -16.98 -21.43
C MET A 1 5.88 -15.63 -20.97
N VAL A 2 5.21 -14.54 -21.32
CA VAL A 2 5.66 -13.19 -20.90
C VAL A 2 5.37 -13.04 -19.41
N ALA A 3 6.26 -12.36 -18.70
CA ALA A 3 6.08 -12.06 -17.29
C ALA A 3 4.75 -11.30 -17.03
N SER A 4 4.01 -11.68 -15.99
CA SER A 4 2.71 -11.09 -15.67
C SER A 4 2.81 -9.59 -15.37
N THR A 5 1.80 -8.79 -15.70
CA THR A 5 1.72 -7.35 -15.39
C THR A 5 0.64 -7.03 -14.36
N ASP A 6 0.07 -8.05 -13.69
CA ASP A 6 -1.10 -7.89 -12.82
C ASP A 6 -0.80 -7.09 -11.56
N ILE A 7 0.36 -7.35 -10.93
CA ILE A 7 0.81 -6.63 -9.74
C ILE A 7 1.79 -5.54 -10.16
N LYS A 8 1.52 -4.33 -9.70
CA LYS A 8 2.29 -3.12 -10.04
C LYS A 8 2.91 -2.55 -8.77
N VAL A 9 4.07 -1.93 -8.93
CA VAL A 9 4.88 -1.34 -7.85
C VAL A 9 5.19 0.11 -8.22
N PHE A 10 4.99 1.01 -7.27
CA PHE A 10 5.33 2.43 -7.38
C PHE A 10 6.20 2.81 -6.19
N VAL A 11 7.24 3.60 -6.43
CA VAL A 11 8.13 4.12 -5.40
C VAL A 11 8.25 5.63 -5.53
N HIS A 12 8.38 6.32 -4.39
CA HIS A 12 8.47 7.78 -4.34
C HIS A 12 9.60 8.41 -5.18
N THR A 13 10.61 7.62 -5.58
CA THR A 13 11.72 8.06 -6.43
C THR A 13 11.43 7.95 -7.92
N ASN A 14 10.30 7.34 -8.34
CA ASN A 14 9.93 7.33 -9.74
C ASN A 14 9.72 8.77 -10.26
N ASN A 15 10.01 8.99 -11.55
CA ASN A 15 9.80 10.29 -12.17
C ASN A 15 8.35 10.75 -11.99
N ASN A 16 8.16 12.03 -11.68
CA ASN A 16 6.85 12.66 -11.48
C ASN A 16 5.97 12.03 -10.39
N ALA A 17 6.53 11.17 -9.52
CA ALA A 17 5.79 10.60 -8.40
C ALA A 17 5.37 11.70 -7.41
N PRO A 18 4.08 11.78 -7.02
CA PRO A 18 3.64 12.70 -5.99
C PRO A 18 4.35 12.45 -4.66
N GLN A 19 4.51 13.48 -3.84
CA GLN A 19 5.29 13.38 -2.61
C GLN A 19 4.39 13.42 -1.38
N LEU A 20 4.70 12.58 -0.38
CA LEU A 20 4.12 12.70 0.95
C LEU A 20 4.86 13.79 1.72
N GLN A 21 4.17 14.86 2.11
CA GLN A 21 4.77 16.04 2.71
C GLN A 21 4.09 16.41 4.03
N ASN A 22 4.58 17.43 4.72
CA ASN A 22 3.83 18.08 5.79
C ASN A 22 2.70 18.97 5.22
N ALA A 23 1.81 18.37 4.42
CA ALA A 23 0.70 19.03 3.76
C ALA A 23 -0.51 18.11 3.72
N TYR A 24 -1.71 18.65 3.96
CA TYR A 24 -2.95 17.90 3.77
C TYR A 24 -3.21 17.68 2.28
N GLY A 25 -3.80 16.53 1.94
CA GLY A 25 -4.06 16.10 0.57
C GLY A 25 -2.91 15.30 -0.07
N SER A 26 -1.73 15.24 0.56
CA SER A 26 -0.61 14.47 0.03
C SER A 26 -0.94 12.98 -0.15
N MET A 27 -1.73 12.39 0.76
CA MET A 27 -2.14 10.99 0.64
C MET A 27 -3.05 10.79 -0.57
N ILE A 28 -4.06 11.66 -0.73
CA ILE A 28 -4.98 11.61 -1.88
C ILE A 28 -4.22 11.78 -3.21
N ASN A 29 -3.24 12.68 -3.28
CA ASN A 29 -2.45 12.87 -4.50
C ASN A 29 -1.67 11.61 -4.90
N VAL A 30 -1.06 10.92 -3.92
CA VAL A 30 -0.36 9.64 -4.16
C VAL A 30 -1.34 8.56 -4.61
N LEU A 31 -2.49 8.43 -3.96
CA LEU A 31 -3.52 7.45 -4.32
C LEU A 31 -4.11 7.73 -5.71
N ASP A 32 -4.41 8.98 -6.06
CA ASP A 32 -4.90 9.35 -7.39
C ASP A 32 -3.93 8.95 -8.49
N ALA A 33 -2.63 9.25 -8.30
CA ALA A 33 -1.60 8.92 -9.27
C ALA A 33 -1.40 7.40 -9.43
N CYS A 34 -1.41 6.63 -8.34
CA CYS A 34 -1.11 5.20 -8.41
C CYS A 34 -2.35 4.35 -8.70
N LEU A 35 -3.51 4.71 -8.15
CA LEU A 35 -4.73 3.90 -8.24
C LEU A 35 -5.54 4.18 -9.51
N VAL A 36 -5.60 5.45 -9.94
CA VAL A 36 -6.55 5.92 -10.96
C VAL A 36 -5.84 6.36 -12.25
N ASN A 37 -4.86 7.26 -12.14
CA ASN A 37 -4.33 7.98 -13.31
C ASN A 37 -3.11 7.31 -13.97
N GLY A 38 -2.26 6.66 -13.18
CA GLY A 38 -0.91 6.29 -13.58
C GLY A 38 0.08 7.46 -13.43
N ILE A 39 1.36 7.17 -13.61
CA ILE A 39 2.45 8.15 -13.45
C ILE A 39 3.26 8.21 -14.75
N ASN A 40 3.37 9.39 -15.36
CA ASN A 40 4.22 9.55 -16.54
C ASN A 40 5.71 9.45 -16.17
N ILE A 41 6.47 8.66 -16.93
CA ILE A 41 7.91 8.45 -16.66
C ILE A 41 8.78 9.24 -17.64
N GLY A 42 8.36 9.34 -18.90
CA GLY A 42 9.03 10.16 -19.90
C GLY A 42 8.88 9.63 -21.32
N SER A 43 9.52 10.34 -22.26
CA SER A 43 9.60 9.95 -23.67
C SER A 43 10.65 8.85 -23.89
N ILE A 44 10.36 7.96 -24.82
CA ILE A 44 11.27 6.92 -25.30
C ILE A 44 11.85 7.38 -26.63
N SER A 45 13.17 7.52 -26.71
CA SER A 45 13.88 7.89 -27.94
C SER A 45 14.02 6.72 -28.92
N SER A 46 14.05 5.48 -28.43
CA SER A 46 14.02 4.29 -29.29
C SER A 46 13.50 3.05 -28.56
N LEU A 47 12.81 2.20 -29.31
CA LEU A 47 12.52 0.80 -28.95
C LEU A 47 13.14 -0.08 -30.03
N THR A 48 14.08 -0.95 -29.65
CA THR A 48 14.75 -1.87 -30.57
C THR A 48 14.61 -3.30 -30.07
N ALA A 49 14.11 -4.18 -30.92
CA ALA A 49 13.88 -5.58 -30.62
C ALA A 49 15.04 -6.46 -31.14
N SER A 50 15.45 -7.44 -30.34
CA SER A 50 16.26 -8.58 -30.74
C SER A 50 15.52 -9.85 -30.35
N GLY A 51 14.95 -10.54 -31.34
CA GLY A 51 13.93 -11.57 -31.10
C GLY A 51 12.71 -10.96 -30.38
N VAL A 52 12.39 -11.49 -29.19
CA VAL A 52 11.29 -10.99 -28.34
C VAL A 52 11.73 -9.96 -27.32
N THR A 53 13.03 -9.77 -27.11
CA THR A 53 13.54 -8.82 -26.11
C THR A 53 13.65 -7.44 -26.73
N VAL A 54 13.02 -6.45 -26.10
CA VAL A 54 13.07 -5.05 -26.50
C VAL A 54 13.94 -4.28 -25.53
N THR A 55 14.84 -3.47 -26.07
CA THR A 55 15.57 -2.43 -25.33
C THR A 55 14.88 -1.11 -25.56
N ALA A 56 14.38 -0.49 -24.49
CA ALA A 56 13.90 0.88 -24.50
C ALA A 56 15.00 1.83 -24.07
N LEU A 57 15.19 2.89 -24.84
CA LEU A 57 16.07 4.02 -24.51
C LEU A 57 15.20 5.24 -24.24
N PHE A 58 15.33 5.80 -23.05
CA PHE A 58 14.64 7.02 -22.63
C PHE A 58 15.46 8.26 -22.99
N SER A 59 14.77 9.36 -23.26
CA SER A 59 15.41 10.66 -23.55
C SER A 59 16.07 11.30 -22.33
N SER A 60 15.85 10.76 -21.13
CA SER A 60 16.37 11.24 -19.85
C SER A 60 16.37 10.10 -18.84
N ALA A 61 16.97 10.31 -17.66
CA ALA A 61 16.98 9.29 -16.62
C ALA A 61 15.54 8.88 -16.23
N HIS A 62 15.24 7.58 -16.26
CA HIS A 62 13.87 7.07 -16.11
C HIS A 62 13.47 6.80 -14.65
N ASN A 63 14.45 6.60 -13.74
CA ASN A 63 14.23 6.28 -12.32
C ASN A 63 13.22 5.13 -12.09
N LEU A 64 13.30 4.09 -12.92
CA LEU A 64 12.54 2.84 -12.78
C LEU A 64 13.44 1.81 -12.10
N MET A 65 12.83 0.90 -11.36
CA MET A 65 13.50 -0.27 -10.83
C MET A 65 13.16 -1.52 -11.65
N GLN A 66 14.02 -2.54 -11.54
CA GLN A 66 13.77 -3.84 -12.15
C GLN A 66 12.41 -4.39 -11.69
N TYR A 67 11.70 -5.04 -12.60
CA TYR A 67 10.40 -5.67 -12.40
C TYR A 67 9.21 -4.77 -12.10
N GLN A 68 9.35 -3.44 -12.22
CA GLN A 68 8.19 -2.55 -12.37
C GLN A 68 7.45 -2.84 -13.69
N VAL A 69 6.14 -2.61 -13.67
CA VAL A 69 5.31 -2.65 -14.88
C VAL A 69 5.30 -1.24 -15.47
N ILE A 70 5.63 -1.14 -16.76
CA ILE A 70 5.52 0.09 -17.55
C ILE A 70 4.43 -0.08 -18.60
N LYS A 71 3.80 1.02 -19.01
CA LYS A 71 2.88 1.07 -20.13
C LYS A 71 3.49 1.91 -21.24
N ILE A 72 3.66 1.31 -22.41
CA ILE A 72 4.15 1.96 -23.61
C ILE A 72 2.97 2.36 -24.49
N THR A 73 3.02 3.59 -25.00
CA THR A 73 2.02 4.13 -25.93
C THR A 73 2.68 4.96 -27.02
N GLY A 74 2.01 5.08 -28.17
CA GLY A 74 2.43 5.96 -29.27
C GLY A 74 3.38 5.33 -30.30
N ALA A 75 3.69 4.03 -30.16
CA ALA A 75 4.37 3.28 -31.20
C ALA A 75 3.41 2.99 -32.38
N ALA A 76 3.87 3.17 -33.61
CA ALA A 76 3.11 2.83 -34.82
C ALA A 76 2.94 1.31 -34.98
N GLN A 77 3.93 0.53 -34.54
CA GLN A 77 3.87 -0.92 -34.46
C GLN A 77 3.15 -1.30 -33.16
N SER A 78 1.97 -1.89 -33.29
CA SER A 78 1.06 -2.12 -32.17
C SER A 78 1.62 -3.10 -31.14
N GLU A 79 2.51 -4.00 -31.57
CA GLU A 79 3.15 -5.02 -30.73
C GLU A 79 3.99 -4.42 -29.60
N PHE A 80 4.50 -3.20 -29.77
CA PHE A 80 5.27 -2.51 -28.73
C PHE A 80 4.38 -1.79 -27.71
N ASN A 81 3.14 -1.47 -28.05
CA ASN A 81 2.22 -0.79 -27.14
C ASN A 81 1.64 -1.77 -26.10
N GLY A 82 1.28 -1.25 -24.93
CA GLY A 82 0.68 -2.05 -23.86
C GLY A 82 1.50 -2.04 -22.58
N GLU A 83 1.07 -2.85 -21.60
CA GLU A 83 1.79 -3.04 -20.35
C GLU A 83 2.87 -4.11 -20.50
N HIS A 84 4.07 -3.80 -20.02
CA HIS A 84 5.24 -4.67 -20.09
C HIS A 84 5.98 -4.65 -18.75
N ARG A 85 6.51 -5.80 -18.33
CA ARG A 85 7.37 -5.86 -17.14
C ARG A 85 8.81 -5.57 -17.51
N VAL A 86 9.43 -4.64 -16.78
CA VAL A 86 10.87 -4.36 -16.88
C VAL A 86 11.65 -5.59 -16.41
N LEU A 87 12.43 -6.20 -17.30
CA LEU A 87 13.25 -7.37 -16.97
C LEU A 87 14.64 -7.00 -16.49
N THR A 88 15.26 -5.97 -17.08
CA THR A 88 16.55 -5.44 -16.62
C THR A 88 16.59 -3.92 -16.72
N VAL A 89 17.47 -3.30 -15.94
CA VAL A 89 17.79 -1.86 -16.00
C VAL A 89 19.29 -1.74 -16.29
N PRO A 90 19.73 -1.80 -17.56
CA PRO A 90 21.15 -1.75 -17.89
C PRO A 90 21.86 -0.46 -17.43
N ASN A 91 21.15 0.67 -17.43
CA ASN A 91 21.64 1.97 -16.95
C ASN A 91 20.47 2.93 -16.70
N ALA A 92 20.75 4.14 -16.23
CA ALA A 92 19.73 5.13 -15.86
C ALA A 92 18.79 5.59 -16.98
N GLN A 93 19.12 5.33 -18.26
CA GLN A 93 18.31 5.71 -19.43
C GLN A 93 17.80 4.51 -20.21
N SER A 94 18.05 3.28 -19.77
CA SER A 94 17.66 2.09 -20.53
C SER A 94 17.08 1.01 -19.65
N VAL A 95 16.02 0.39 -20.17
CA VAL A 95 15.40 -0.81 -19.60
C VAL A 95 15.18 -1.84 -20.71
N THR A 96 15.05 -3.11 -20.33
CA THR A 96 14.61 -4.16 -21.24
C THR A 96 13.28 -4.75 -20.80
N PHE A 97 12.49 -5.23 -21.76
CA PHE A 97 11.27 -6.00 -21.54
C PHE A 97 11.08 -7.04 -22.65
N GLU A 98 10.10 -7.92 -22.50
CA GLU A 98 9.81 -8.99 -23.47
C GLU A 98 8.43 -8.80 -24.10
N LEU A 99 8.36 -9.04 -25.41
CA LEU A 99 7.12 -9.13 -26.18
C LEU A 99 6.59 -10.56 -26.25
N ALA A 100 5.28 -10.72 -26.44
CA ALA A 100 4.66 -12.04 -26.59
C ALA A 100 5.11 -12.80 -27.83
N SER A 101 5.54 -12.10 -28.87
CA SER A 101 6.08 -12.64 -30.11
C SER A 101 7.10 -11.68 -30.72
N VAL A 102 7.92 -12.18 -31.65
CA VAL A 102 8.85 -11.35 -32.42
C VAL A 102 8.03 -10.27 -33.17
N PRO A 103 8.38 -8.98 -33.07
CA PRO A 103 7.62 -7.92 -33.71
C PRO A 103 7.83 -7.90 -35.23
N SER A 104 6.87 -7.33 -35.96
CA SER A 104 6.94 -7.18 -37.42
C SER A 104 8.09 -6.31 -37.91
N ALA A 105 8.60 -5.41 -37.06
CA ALA A 105 9.77 -4.59 -37.32
C ALA A 105 10.75 -4.62 -36.13
N GLY A 106 12.05 -4.62 -36.43
CA GLY A 106 13.12 -4.62 -35.42
C GLY A 106 13.21 -3.32 -34.60
N SER A 107 12.54 -2.25 -35.02
CA SER A 107 12.44 -1.01 -34.27
C SER A 107 11.05 -0.40 -34.39
N ALA A 108 10.60 0.26 -33.32
CA ALA A 108 9.35 0.99 -33.32
C ALA A 108 9.54 2.43 -33.84
N THR A 109 8.54 2.96 -34.53
CA THR A 109 8.44 4.35 -34.96
C THR A 109 7.27 5.04 -34.26
N GLY A 110 7.22 6.38 -34.29
CA GLY A 110 6.15 7.18 -33.67
C GLY A 110 6.65 8.06 -32.52
N VAL A 111 5.72 8.71 -31.82
CA VAL A 111 6.00 9.53 -30.64
C VAL A 111 5.72 8.67 -29.41
N ILE A 112 6.76 8.00 -28.93
CA ILE A 112 6.63 6.93 -27.95
C ILE A 112 6.84 7.49 -26.54
N SER A 113 5.96 7.12 -25.62
CA SER A 113 6.05 7.49 -24.21
C SER A 113 5.82 6.28 -23.30
N ALA A 114 6.40 6.35 -22.10
CA ALA A 114 6.19 5.37 -21.04
C ALA A 114 5.60 6.01 -19.79
N SER A 115 4.73 5.25 -19.13
CA SER A 115 4.16 5.54 -17.82
C SER A 115 4.19 4.30 -16.93
N LEU A 116 4.05 4.49 -15.62
CA LEU A 116 3.59 3.43 -14.72
C LEU A 116 2.06 3.39 -14.81
N PRO A 117 1.45 2.26 -15.24
CA PRO A 117 0.02 2.17 -15.39
C PRO A 117 -0.70 2.17 -14.03
N PRO A 118 -1.93 2.69 -13.93
CA PRO A 118 -2.69 2.69 -12.68
C PRO A 118 -3.04 1.26 -12.20
N LEU A 119 -3.40 1.12 -10.92
CA LEU A 119 -3.88 -0.15 -10.35
C LEU A 119 -5.28 -0.56 -10.82
N GLY A 120 -6.03 0.34 -11.47
CA GLY A 120 -7.37 0.03 -11.97
C GLY A 120 -8.46 0.20 -10.91
N TRP A 121 -8.41 1.33 -10.21
CA TRP A 121 -9.43 1.76 -9.27
C TRP A 121 -10.11 3.02 -9.80
N GLU A 122 -11.33 3.28 -9.34
CA GLU A 122 -12.05 4.50 -9.65
C GLU A 122 -12.26 5.36 -8.41
N LYS A 123 -12.42 6.67 -8.62
CA LYS A 123 -12.73 7.67 -7.58
C LYS A 123 -14.02 8.40 -7.95
N PRO A 124 -15.20 7.80 -7.76
CA PRO A 124 -16.47 8.41 -8.19
C PRO A 124 -16.89 9.59 -7.32
N PHE A 125 -16.41 9.67 -6.07
CA PHE A 125 -16.76 10.76 -5.16
C PHE A 125 -15.52 11.41 -4.58
N SER A 126 -15.50 12.74 -4.57
CA SER A 126 -14.45 13.54 -3.95
C SER A 126 -14.91 14.94 -3.62
N SER A 127 -14.18 15.61 -2.73
CA SER A 127 -14.30 17.06 -2.48
C SER A 127 -12.94 17.66 -2.22
N THR A 128 -12.82 18.97 -2.38
CA THR A 128 -11.66 19.76 -1.95
C THR A 128 -11.99 20.51 -0.65
N ASN A 129 -10.94 20.84 0.11
CA ASN A 129 -11.03 21.70 1.28
C ASN A 129 -10.25 22.99 1.02
N GLU A 130 -10.85 24.14 1.34
CA GLU A 130 -10.23 25.45 1.13
C GLU A 130 -8.93 25.65 1.91
N ALA A 131 -8.79 24.98 3.06
CA ALA A 131 -7.58 25.00 3.88
C ALA A 131 -6.55 23.91 3.47
N GLY A 132 -6.78 23.23 2.34
CA GLY A 132 -5.89 22.23 1.76
C GLY A 132 -6.41 20.80 1.90
N GLY A 133 -6.11 19.98 0.89
CA GLY A 133 -6.53 18.59 0.84
C GLY A 133 -8.01 18.41 0.52
N GLY A 134 -8.63 17.36 1.06
CA GLY A 134 -10.04 17.06 0.85
C GLY A 134 -10.43 15.63 1.19
N LYS A 135 -11.44 15.12 0.47
CA LYS A 135 -11.99 13.78 0.66
C LYS A 135 -12.03 13.04 -0.66
N ALA A 136 -11.84 11.73 -0.61
CA ALA A 136 -11.92 10.84 -1.76
C ALA A 136 -12.56 9.51 -1.37
N ALA A 137 -13.34 8.92 -2.27
CA ALA A 137 -13.83 7.55 -2.14
C ALA A 137 -13.32 6.73 -3.32
N TYR A 138 -12.50 5.72 -3.04
CA TYR A 138 -11.93 4.82 -4.04
C TYR A 138 -12.62 3.47 -4.00
N ARG A 139 -12.84 2.83 -5.14
CA ARG A 139 -13.26 1.42 -5.20
C ARG A 139 -12.67 0.68 -6.40
N SER A 140 -12.62 -0.64 -6.29
CA SER A 140 -12.12 -1.52 -7.35
C SER A 140 -13.01 -1.46 -8.59
N THR A 141 -12.39 -1.41 -9.77
CA THR A 141 -13.11 -1.57 -11.05
C THR A 141 -13.37 -3.03 -11.42
N ASN A 142 -12.79 -4.00 -10.68
CA ASN A 142 -12.97 -5.42 -10.97
C ASN A 142 -14.38 -5.90 -10.59
N LEU A 143 -15.26 -6.00 -11.60
CA LEU A 143 -16.65 -6.44 -11.46
C LEU A 143 -16.81 -7.90 -11.01
N LEU A 144 -15.73 -8.69 -10.98
CA LEU A 144 -15.76 -10.10 -10.56
C LEU A 144 -15.62 -10.27 -9.05
N LEU A 145 -15.26 -9.21 -8.32
CA LEU A 145 -15.23 -9.26 -6.85
C LEU A 145 -16.65 -9.38 -6.28
N PRO A 146 -16.86 -10.21 -5.24
CA PRO A 146 -18.20 -10.40 -4.65
C PRO A 146 -18.71 -9.16 -3.92
N SER A 147 -17.82 -8.27 -3.49
CA SER A 147 -18.13 -6.94 -2.94
C SER A 147 -17.03 -5.95 -3.33
N ARG A 148 -17.43 -4.69 -3.51
CA ARG A 148 -16.55 -3.58 -3.93
C ARG A 148 -16.87 -2.33 -3.11
N PRO A 149 -16.70 -2.38 -1.78
CA PRO A 149 -16.99 -1.24 -0.94
C PRO A 149 -16.00 -0.11 -1.24
N PHE A 150 -16.36 1.09 -0.83
CA PHE A 150 -15.49 2.25 -0.92
C PHE A 150 -14.43 2.22 0.19
N LEU A 151 -13.18 2.46 -0.19
CA LEU A 151 -12.22 3.08 0.71
C LEU A 151 -12.51 4.57 0.72
N ARG A 152 -13.07 5.06 1.84
CA ARG A 152 -13.22 6.49 2.07
C ARG A 152 -11.97 7.04 2.75
N VAL A 153 -11.43 8.11 2.20
CA VAL A 153 -10.21 8.80 2.64
C VAL A 153 -10.55 10.26 2.93
N VAL A 154 -10.25 10.74 4.12
CA VAL A 154 -10.34 12.15 4.52
C VAL A 154 -8.95 12.63 4.86
N ASP A 155 -8.37 13.44 3.97
CA ASP A 155 -7.04 14.00 4.10
C ASP A 155 -7.14 15.53 3.99
N GLU A 156 -7.68 16.13 5.03
CA GLU A 156 -7.94 17.56 5.15
C GLU A 156 -7.81 18.01 6.62
N PRO A 157 -7.61 19.32 6.88
CA PRO A 157 -7.65 19.87 8.23
C PRO A 157 -8.99 19.60 8.91
N ASP A 158 -8.94 19.33 10.23
CA ASP A 158 -10.12 19.23 11.08
C ASP A 158 -10.11 20.40 12.07
N SER A 159 -11.24 21.05 12.30
CA SER A 159 -11.32 22.26 13.14
C SER A 159 -10.92 22.00 14.59
N SER A 160 -11.07 20.77 15.09
CA SER A 160 -10.61 20.38 16.43
C SER A 160 -9.11 20.11 16.49
N TYR A 161 -8.41 19.96 15.36
CA TYR A 161 -7.05 19.46 15.29
C TYR A 161 -6.07 20.50 14.74
N THR A 162 -5.02 20.84 15.50
CA THR A 162 -4.07 21.89 15.12
C THR A 162 -3.26 21.51 13.88
N THR A 163 -3.16 22.41 12.90
CA THR A 163 -2.53 22.14 11.59
C THR A 163 -1.02 21.91 11.64
N THR A 164 -0.34 22.21 12.75
CA THR A 164 1.09 21.92 12.94
C THR A 164 1.37 20.49 13.39
N TYR A 165 0.34 19.76 13.83
CA TYR A 165 0.40 18.39 14.32
C TYR A 165 0.61 17.38 13.17
N ALA A 166 0.72 16.10 13.53
CA ALA A 166 0.87 14.98 12.59
C ALA A 166 -0.14 15.05 11.42
N LYS A 167 0.33 14.69 10.23
CA LYS A 167 -0.48 14.54 9.02
C LYS A 167 -0.78 13.06 8.76
N TYR A 168 -2.05 12.79 8.56
CA TYR A 168 -2.61 11.49 8.27
C TYR A 168 -3.92 11.64 7.53
N ALA A 169 -4.27 10.62 6.75
CA ALA A 169 -5.63 10.48 6.27
C ALA A 169 -6.46 9.64 7.25
N LYS A 170 -7.68 10.08 7.56
CA LYS A 170 -8.69 9.24 8.23
C LYS A 170 -9.29 8.31 7.17
N VAL A 171 -9.31 7.02 7.43
CA VAL A 171 -9.74 6.01 6.45
C VAL A 171 -10.80 5.07 6.99
N GLY A 172 -11.60 4.51 6.11
CA GLY A 172 -12.64 3.54 6.48
C GLY A 172 -13.22 2.83 5.26
N ILE A 173 -13.71 1.63 5.50
CA ILE A 173 -14.55 0.86 4.58
C ILE A 173 -15.97 1.41 4.67
N VAL A 174 -16.57 1.75 3.54
CA VAL A 174 -17.97 2.17 3.44
C VAL A 174 -18.65 1.32 2.37
N GLU A 175 -19.68 0.60 2.74
CA GLU A 175 -20.34 -0.36 1.86
C GLU A 175 -20.92 0.28 0.60
N ASP A 176 -21.60 1.42 0.74
CA ASP A 176 -22.11 2.16 -0.41
C ASP A 176 -22.14 3.68 -0.15
N MET A 177 -22.11 4.47 -1.21
CA MET A 177 -22.07 5.94 -1.16
C MET A 177 -22.81 6.54 -2.36
N THR A 178 -23.58 7.60 -2.13
CA THR A 178 -24.22 8.39 -3.22
C THR A 178 -23.50 9.71 -3.48
N ASP A 179 -22.74 10.19 -2.49
CA ASP A 179 -21.80 11.30 -2.58
C ASP A 179 -20.72 11.14 -1.49
N ILE A 180 -19.72 12.02 -1.45
CA ILE A 180 -18.56 11.89 -0.55
C ILE A 180 -18.88 12.03 0.95
N ASN A 181 -20.05 12.57 1.30
CA ASN A 181 -20.53 12.77 2.67
C ASN A 181 -21.71 11.83 3.02
N THR A 182 -22.40 11.26 2.04
CA THR A 182 -23.51 10.31 2.25
C THR A 182 -23.02 8.87 2.19
N MET A 183 -22.77 8.31 3.38
CA MET A 183 -22.32 6.93 3.58
C MET A 183 -23.51 6.03 3.93
N LEU A 184 -23.67 4.91 3.22
CA LEU A 184 -24.76 3.96 3.34
C LEU A 184 -24.23 2.56 3.69
N GLY A 185 -25.11 1.71 4.24
CA GLY A 185 -24.75 0.35 4.62
C GLY A 185 -23.74 0.29 5.76
N VAL A 186 -22.93 -0.77 5.79
CA VAL A 186 -21.92 -0.97 6.84
C VAL A 186 -20.73 -0.04 6.65
N GLN A 187 -20.33 0.58 7.76
CA GLN A 187 -19.07 1.32 7.88
C GLN A 187 -18.11 0.54 8.78
N ALA A 188 -16.82 0.54 8.45
CA ALA A 188 -15.78 -0.03 9.29
C ALA A 188 -14.53 0.87 9.25
N PRO A 189 -14.08 1.45 10.36
CA PRO A 189 -14.59 1.26 11.72
C PRO A 189 -15.87 2.05 12.02
N TYR A 190 -16.73 1.53 12.91
CA TYR A 190 -18.00 2.15 13.30
C TYR A 190 -18.36 1.94 14.78
N ASP A 191 -18.78 3.00 15.45
CA ASP A 191 -19.25 2.98 16.83
C ASP A 191 -20.70 3.47 16.85
N ALA A 192 -21.65 2.59 17.20
CA ALA A 192 -23.06 2.94 17.19
C ALA A 192 -23.41 4.06 18.20
N ALA A 193 -22.64 4.18 19.29
CA ALA A 193 -22.81 5.26 20.27
C ALA A 193 -22.18 6.57 19.81
N ALA A 194 -21.26 6.53 18.84
CA ALA A 194 -20.61 7.70 18.26
C ALA A 194 -20.36 7.52 16.74
N PRO A 195 -21.42 7.59 15.90
CA PRO A 195 -21.33 7.23 14.47
C PRO A 195 -20.31 8.07 13.66
N THR A 196 -20.02 9.29 14.09
CA THR A 196 -19.09 10.20 13.43
C THR A 196 -17.65 10.12 13.97
N LYS A 197 -17.38 9.24 14.94
CA LYS A 197 -16.11 9.15 15.69
C LYS A 197 -14.86 9.02 14.83
N ASN A 198 -14.94 8.32 13.69
CA ASN A 198 -13.81 8.21 12.77
C ASN A 198 -13.59 9.49 11.94
N TRP A 199 -14.63 10.30 11.77
CA TRP A 199 -14.72 11.28 10.69
C TRP A 199 -14.66 12.71 11.18
N VAL A 200 -15.21 13.00 12.36
CA VAL A 200 -15.31 14.36 12.93
C VAL A 200 -14.47 14.43 14.19
N GLY A 201 -13.52 15.36 14.22
CA GLY A 201 -12.73 15.64 15.41
C GLY A 201 -13.57 16.22 16.54
N THR A 202 -13.09 16.02 17.77
CA THR A 202 -13.70 16.56 19.00
C THR A 202 -12.63 17.09 19.93
N GLY A 203 -13.02 17.95 20.87
CA GLY A 203 -12.07 18.63 21.76
C GLY A 203 -11.28 19.72 21.03
N SER A 204 -10.15 20.13 21.62
CA SER A 204 -9.29 21.18 21.06
C SER A 204 -7.86 21.07 21.58
N GLY A 205 -6.92 21.67 20.84
CA GLY A 205 -5.50 21.70 21.19
C GLY A 205 -4.94 20.28 21.41
N THR A 206 -4.17 20.12 22.47
CA THR A 206 -3.54 18.83 22.81
C THR A 206 -4.53 17.77 23.31
N ALA A 207 -5.73 18.17 23.72
CA ALA A 207 -6.81 17.28 24.15
C ALA A 207 -7.74 16.86 23.00
N ALA A 208 -7.43 17.24 21.75
CA ALA A 208 -8.25 16.91 20.59
C ALA A 208 -8.19 15.43 20.22
N TYR A 209 -9.34 14.86 19.88
CA TYR A 209 -9.47 13.57 19.20
C TYR A 209 -9.76 13.82 17.73
N ASN A 210 -9.17 13.03 16.81
CA ASN A 210 -9.41 13.20 15.38
C ASN A 210 -9.28 11.87 14.63
N GLY A 211 -10.37 11.09 14.64
CA GLY A 211 -10.45 9.79 13.99
C GLY A 211 -9.72 8.67 14.74
N TRP A 212 -9.97 7.42 14.30
CA TRP A 212 -9.38 6.23 14.92
C TRP A 212 -8.85 5.18 13.96
N ALA A 213 -9.08 5.29 12.66
CA ALA A 213 -8.36 4.54 11.64
C ALA A 213 -7.60 5.52 10.77
N LYS A 214 -6.27 5.51 10.91
CA LYS A 214 -5.39 6.55 10.35
C LYS A 214 -4.30 5.95 9.47
N TRP A 215 -4.02 6.61 8.35
CA TRP A 215 -2.83 6.41 7.54
C TRP A 215 -1.88 7.58 7.73
N TYR A 216 -0.97 7.46 8.70
CA TYR A 216 0.06 8.47 8.98
C TYR A 216 1.07 8.55 7.85
N TYR A 217 1.42 9.78 7.46
CA TYR A 217 2.44 10.04 6.45
C TYR A 217 3.37 11.21 6.79
N ALA A 218 3.09 11.97 7.85
CA ALA A 218 4.06 12.91 8.42
C ALA A 218 3.86 13.06 9.93
N THR A 219 4.86 12.74 10.73
CA THR A 219 4.83 12.83 12.20
C THR A 219 6.02 13.62 12.72
N GLY A 220 6.03 13.97 14.00
CA GLY A 220 7.14 14.68 14.64
C GLY A 220 8.40 13.82 14.90
N ALA A 221 8.31 12.49 14.72
CA ALA A 221 9.45 11.57 14.81
C ALA A 221 9.18 10.30 13.99
N ASP A 222 10.21 9.46 13.82
CA ASP A 222 10.14 8.12 13.21
C ASP A 222 8.98 7.28 13.81
N PHE A 223 8.38 6.37 13.02
CA PHE A 223 7.42 5.39 13.51
C PHE A 223 7.98 4.45 14.58
N LYS A 224 9.30 4.32 14.66
CA LYS A 224 9.99 3.60 15.75
C LYS A 224 10.09 4.39 17.05
N ALA A 225 9.72 5.67 17.06
CA ALA A 225 9.82 6.51 18.24
C ALA A 225 8.48 6.59 18.99
N TYR A 226 8.57 6.66 20.31
CA TYR A 226 7.41 6.92 21.17
C TYR A 226 7.08 8.41 21.13
N ASN A 227 6.03 8.79 20.40
CA ASN A 227 5.76 10.22 20.14
C ASN A 227 4.27 10.52 20.15
N THR A 228 3.95 11.81 20.28
CA THR A 228 2.58 12.32 20.24
C THR A 228 2.21 12.82 18.84
N ASP A 229 0.91 12.86 18.60
CA ASP A 229 0.31 13.50 17.43
C ASP A 229 0.53 15.03 17.46
N SER A 230 0.62 15.62 18.66
CA SER A 230 0.79 17.07 18.87
C SER A 230 2.21 17.60 18.64
N ASN A 231 3.20 16.72 18.44
CA ASN A 231 4.56 17.14 18.12
C ASN A 231 4.61 17.76 16.71
N ALA A 232 5.28 18.92 16.61
CA ALA A 232 5.43 19.62 15.35
C ALA A 232 6.12 18.76 14.29
N VAL A 233 5.55 18.75 13.09
CA VAL A 233 6.07 17.98 11.96
C VAL A 233 7.14 18.77 11.21
N THR A 234 8.29 18.15 10.97
CA THR A 234 9.37 18.75 10.18
C THR A 234 9.03 18.83 8.70
N SER A 235 9.57 19.83 7.98
CA SER A 235 9.39 19.92 6.52
C SER A 235 10.11 18.80 5.76
N GLY A 236 9.71 18.55 4.51
CA GLY A 236 10.38 17.64 3.57
C GLY A 236 9.52 16.50 3.03
N ASN A 237 10.07 15.74 2.09
CA ASN A 237 9.39 14.62 1.45
C ASN A 237 9.63 13.33 2.24
N ARG A 238 8.57 12.52 2.37
CA ARG A 238 8.61 11.19 2.98
C ARG A 238 8.60 10.13 1.90
N ALA A 239 9.39 9.09 2.14
CA ALA A 239 9.43 7.94 1.25
C ALA A 239 8.11 7.18 1.32
N TRP A 240 7.71 6.60 0.19
CA TRP A 240 6.55 5.73 0.11
C TRP A 240 6.72 4.66 -0.96
N VAL A 241 6.01 3.56 -0.77
CA VAL A 241 5.86 2.47 -1.74
C VAL A 241 4.37 2.11 -1.84
N ILE A 242 3.88 1.89 -3.06
CA ILE A 242 2.58 1.26 -3.30
C ILE A 242 2.79 -0.05 -4.06
N ILE A 243 2.11 -1.10 -3.62
CA ILE A 243 2.10 -2.40 -4.28
C ILE A 243 0.66 -2.88 -4.35
N GLY A 244 0.19 -3.30 -5.52
CA GLY A 244 -1.17 -3.82 -5.63
C GLY A 244 -1.61 -4.09 -7.05
N ASN A 245 -2.91 -4.30 -7.20
CA ASN A 245 -3.61 -4.54 -8.44
C ASN A 245 -5.05 -3.99 -8.34
N THR A 246 -5.96 -4.44 -9.20
CA THR A 246 -7.36 -4.02 -9.20
C THR A 246 -8.12 -4.44 -7.94
N ASP A 247 -7.63 -5.41 -7.16
CA ASP A 247 -8.40 -6.06 -6.10
C ASP A 247 -7.97 -5.61 -4.72
N TYR A 248 -6.68 -5.29 -4.56
CA TYR A 248 -6.10 -4.79 -3.34
C TYR A 248 -4.88 -3.92 -3.61
N PHE A 249 -4.51 -3.12 -2.61
CA PHE A 249 -3.22 -2.46 -2.58
C PHE A 249 -2.71 -2.28 -1.15
N TYR A 250 -1.40 -2.12 -1.05
CA TYR A 250 -0.69 -1.70 0.14
C TYR A 250 -0.07 -0.34 -0.11
N ILE A 251 -0.06 0.50 0.92
CA ILE A 251 0.68 1.75 0.94
C ILE A 251 1.59 1.76 2.16
N LEU A 252 2.86 2.01 1.90
CA LEU A 252 3.92 1.95 2.88
C LEU A 252 4.59 3.32 2.97
N PRO A 253 4.08 4.27 3.76
CA PRO A 253 4.74 5.56 3.96
C PRO A 253 5.82 5.46 5.04
N THR A 254 6.77 6.40 5.05
CA THR A 254 7.64 6.69 6.20
C THR A 254 7.14 7.92 6.95
N ALA A 255 7.56 8.05 8.21
CA ALA A 255 7.05 9.09 9.13
C ALA A 255 7.70 10.48 8.92
N ILE A 256 9.00 10.48 8.61
CA ILE A 256 9.86 11.66 8.51
C ILE A 256 10.76 11.55 7.28
N SER A 257 11.27 12.70 6.83
CA SER A 257 12.24 12.79 5.74
C SER A 257 13.48 11.94 6.05
N LEU A 258 14.05 11.26 5.04
CA LEU A 258 15.29 10.45 5.10
C LEU A 258 15.22 9.13 5.91
N ASN A 259 14.05 8.75 6.45
CA ASN A 259 13.87 7.42 7.06
C ASN A 259 13.55 6.35 6.00
N THR A 260 13.93 5.11 6.29
CA THR A 260 13.68 3.90 5.47
C THR A 260 12.77 2.88 6.14
N ASN A 261 12.29 3.14 7.36
CA ASN A 261 11.34 2.27 8.05
C ASN A 261 9.91 2.68 7.72
N HIS A 262 9.23 1.83 6.97
CA HIS A 262 7.86 2.06 6.55
C HIS A 262 6.85 1.50 7.57
N ILE A 263 5.61 1.94 7.47
CA ILE A 263 4.47 1.37 8.18
C ILE A 263 3.53 0.68 7.18
N THR A 264 2.87 -0.41 7.56
CA THR A 264 2.16 -1.30 6.61
C THR A 264 0.66 -1.05 6.57
N TYR A 265 0.20 -0.16 5.69
CA TYR A 265 -1.22 0.07 5.43
C TYR A 265 -1.69 -0.65 4.17
N GLY A 266 -3.00 -0.79 4.02
CA GLY A 266 -3.59 -1.37 2.81
C GLY A 266 -5.10 -1.51 2.87
N PHE A 267 -5.69 -1.76 1.71
CA PHE A 267 -7.12 -1.93 1.53
C PHE A 267 -7.37 -2.86 0.35
N GLY A 268 -8.40 -3.70 0.45
CA GLY A 268 -8.87 -4.49 -0.69
C GLY A 268 -9.49 -5.82 -0.31
N ALA A 269 -9.72 -6.64 -1.33
CA ALA A 269 -10.23 -7.98 -1.16
C ALA A 269 -9.12 -8.93 -0.67
N PHE A 270 -9.44 -9.76 0.32
CA PHE A 270 -8.60 -10.91 0.71
C PHE A 270 -9.17 -12.20 0.14
N LYS A 271 -8.32 -13.23 0.00
CA LYS A 271 -8.75 -14.54 -0.50
C LYS A 271 -9.52 -15.25 0.60
N SER A 272 -10.85 -15.29 0.49
CA SER A 272 -11.67 -15.97 1.50
C SER A 272 -11.40 -17.48 1.52
N LEU A 273 -11.42 -18.05 2.72
CA LEU A 273 -11.37 -19.50 2.96
C LEU A 273 -12.75 -20.06 3.34
N LEU A 274 -13.78 -19.23 3.35
CA LEU A 274 -15.16 -19.63 3.60
C LEU A 274 -15.88 -19.89 2.28
N LEU A 275 -16.82 -20.84 2.28
CA LEU A 275 -17.65 -21.14 1.10
C LEU A 275 -18.53 -19.96 0.67
N THR A 276 -18.89 -19.09 1.62
CA THR A 276 -19.70 -17.90 1.38
C THR A 276 -19.15 -16.75 2.21
N ASP A 277 -18.40 -15.86 1.57
CA ASP A 277 -17.95 -14.61 2.17
C ASP A 277 -17.96 -13.51 1.13
N SER A 278 -19.12 -12.85 1.02
CA SER A 278 -19.28 -11.73 0.10
C SER A 278 -18.58 -10.46 0.59
N SER A 279 -18.28 -10.33 1.88
CA SER A 279 -17.65 -9.16 2.49
C SER A 279 -16.20 -9.41 2.88
N ASN A 280 -15.44 -10.00 1.95
CA ASN A 280 -14.02 -10.33 2.10
C ASN A 280 -13.10 -9.11 1.88
N THR A 281 -13.46 -7.94 2.42
CA THR A 281 -12.65 -6.72 2.33
C THR A 281 -11.95 -6.44 3.65
N PHE A 282 -10.66 -6.12 3.57
CA PHE A 282 -9.86 -5.68 4.70
C PHE A 282 -9.43 -4.21 4.59
N LEU A 283 -9.13 -3.62 5.75
CA LEU A 283 -8.44 -2.35 5.91
C LEU A 283 -7.35 -2.50 6.98
N SER A 284 -6.10 -2.25 6.59
CA SER A 284 -4.98 -2.06 7.50
C SER A 284 -4.76 -0.57 7.73
N ALA A 285 -4.94 -0.11 8.96
CA ALA A 285 -4.72 1.26 9.39
C ALA A 285 -4.19 1.26 10.83
N THR A 286 -3.53 2.35 11.25
CA THR A 286 -3.24 2.54 12.68
C THR A 286 -4.57 2.79 13.39
N ARG A 287 -4.96 1.84 14.26
CA ARG A 287 -6.26 1.85 14.93
C ARG A 287 -6.17 2.37 16.36
N VAL A 288 -6.28 3.69 16.56
CA VAL A 288 -6.17 4.32 17.88
C VAL A 288 -7.07 5.55 18.02
N TYR A 289 -7.92 5.57 19.07
CA TYR A 289 -8.76 6.72 19.42
C TYR A 289 -8.27 7.36 20.73
N GLN A 290 -7.43 8.38 20.62
CA GLN A 290 -6.81 9.03 21.77
C GLN A 290 -6.58 10.52 21.49
N THR A 291 -6.31 11.30 22.55
CA THR A 291 -5.99 12.72 22.41
C THR A 291 -4.65 12.93 21.74
N ALA A 292 -4.48 14.08 21.07
CA ALA A 292 -3.26 14.43 20.35
C ALA A 292 -1.99 14.43 21.23
N SER A 293 -2.12 14.61 22.55
CA SER A 293 -1.03 14.58 23.53
C SER A 293 -0.55 13.18 23.95
N ILE A 294 -1.32 12.13 23.66
CA ILE A 294 -0.92 10.79 24.07
C ILE A 294 0.25 10.32 23.20
N ARG A 295 1.25 9.76 23.87
CA ARG A 295 2.39 9.11 23.23
C ARG A 295 2.06 7.68 22.89
N ASP A 296 2.45 7.25 21.70
CA ASP A 296 2.32 5.88 21.23
C ASP A 296 3.38 5.56 20.18
N TYR A 297 3.64 4.27 20.00
CA TYR A 297 4.30 3.76 18.81
C TYR A 297 3.22 3.48 17.76
N LYS A 298 3.16 4.23 16.66
CA LYS A 298 2.11 4.03 15.64
C LYS A 298 2.00 2.57 15.14
N PRO A 299 3.12 1.84 14.93
CA PRO A 299 3.06 0.43 14.56
C PRO A 299 2.39 -0.49 15.60
N GLN A 300 2.32 -0.11 16.89
CA GLN A 300 1.71 -0.93 17.95
C GLN A 300 0.23 -1.22 17.70
N ASN A 301 -0.45 -0.33 16.99
CA ASN A 301 -1.87 -0.46 16.66
C ASN A 301 -2.09 -0.63 15.15
N THR A 302 -1.05 -1.06 14.40
CA THR A 302 -1.12 -1.24 12.95
C THR A 302 -0.91 -2.71 12.60
N PRO A 303 -1.83 -3.36 11.89
CA PRO A 303 -1.77 -4.79 11.64
C PRO A 303 -0.78 -5.15 10.51
N LEU A 304 -0.80 -6.43 10.09
CA LEU A 304 -0.03 -7.02 8.99
C LEU A 304 1.46 -7.29 9.27
N SER A 305 2.03 -6.78 10.35
CA SER A 305 3.47 -6.89 10.61
C SER A 305 3.85 -7.77 11.80
N SER A 306 2.87 -8.13 12.64
CA SER A 306 3.06 -9.02 13.80
C SER A 306 1.76 -9.70 14.22
N ASP A 307 1.85 -10.73 15.07
CA ASP A 307 0.70 -11.44 15.69
C ASP A 307 0.28 -10.86 17.05
N VAL A 308 0.82 -9.69 17.43
CA VAL A 308 0.49 -9.02 18.69
C VAL A 308 -1.01 -8.69 18.77
N LEU A 309 -1.62 -8.92 19.94
CA LEU A 309 -3.07 -8.79 20.10
C LEU A 309 -3.66 -7.39 19.81
N SER A 310 -2.89 -6.31 19.99
CA SER A 310 -3.33 -4.94 19.68
C SER A 310 -3.38 -4.65 18.16
N ASN A 311 -2.70 -5.46 17.34
CA ASN A 311 -2.72 -5.33 15.88
C ASN A 311 -4.05 -5.88 15.34
N LYS A 312 -5.00 -4.99 15.07
CA LYS A 312 -6.32 -5.34 14.54
C LYS A 312 -6.48 -4.90 13.09
N LEU A 313 -6.72 -5.87 12.22
CA LEU A 313 -7.18 -5.66 10.86
C LEU A 313 -8.68 -5.37 10.90
N ILE A 314 -9.12 -4.31 10.21
CA ILE A 314 -10.53 -3.93 10.14
C ILE A 314 -11.18 -4.72 8.99
N LEU A 315 -12.30 -5.36 9.26
CA LEU A 315 -13.08 -6.13 8.28
C LEU A 315 -14.44 -5.48 8.05
N GLN A 316 -14.91 -5.50 6.81
CA GLN A 316 -16.19 -4.89 6.43
C GLN A 316 -17.36 -5.45 7.24
N ARG A 317 -17.45 -6.79 7.35
CA ARG A 317 -18.53 -7.48 8.07
C ARG A 317 -18.02 -8.67 8.88
N LEU A 318 -18.87 -9.16 9.79
CA LEU A 318 -18.72 -10.48 10.44
C LEU A 318 -18.74 -11.63 9.41
N PHE A 319 -18.10 -12.75 9.74
CA PHE A 319 -17.98 -13.93 8.87
C PHE A 319 -19.33 -14.46 8.35
N ASN A 320 -20.37 -14.36 9.17
CA ASN A 320 -21.74 -14.79 8.85
C ASN A 320 -22.53 -13.74 8.04
N GLN A 321 -21.86 -12.72 7.51
CA GLN A 321 -22.42 -11.64 6.69
C GLN A 321 -23.41 -10.70 7.40
N THR A 322 -23.54 -10.81 8.73
CA THR A 322 -24.30 -9.84 9.54
C THR A 322 -23.77 -8.44 9.28
N ALA A 323 -24.67 -7.46 9.16
CA ALA A 323 -24.37 -6.06 8.84
C ALA A 323 -23.73 -5.30 10.02
N ASN A 324 -22.68 -5.86 10.60
CA ASN A 324 -21.84 -5.27 11.64
C ASN A 324 -20.38 -5.43 11.23
N GLN A 325 -19.60 -4.37 11.40
CA GLN A 325 -18.16 -4.45 11.21
C GLN A 325 -17.52 -5.51 12.12
N SER A 326 -16.32 -5.95 11.74
CA SER A 326 -15.56 -6.93 12.50
C SER A 326 -14.08 -6.61 12.48
N GLU A 327 -13.31 -7.31 13.31
CA GLU A 327 -11.86 -7.17 13.40
C GLU A 327 -11.21 -8.54 13.33
N ALA A 328 -10.00 -8.58 12.80
CA ALA A 328 -9.17 -9.78 12.76
C ALA A 328 -7.79 -9.53 13.37
N THR A 329 -7.28 -10.56 14.04
CA THR A 329 -5.83 -10.72 14.23
C THR A 329 -5.23 -11.28 12.95
N VAL A 330 -4.01 -10.84 12.63
CA VAL A 330 -3.25 -11.37 11.49
C VAL A 330 -2.26 -12.40 12.02
N LEU A 331 -2.25 -13.58 11.42
CA LEU A 331 -1.41 -14.70 11.81
C LEU A 331 -0.55 -15.15 10.62
N SER A 332 0.50 -15.92 10.88
CA SER A 332 1.27 -16.63 9.86
C SER A 332 1.73 -17.99 10.42
N LEU A 333 2.63 -18.67 9.70
CA LEU A 333 3.30 -19.87 10.22
C LEU A 333 4.01 -19.54 11.53
N LYS A 334 3.61 -20.20 12.63
CA LYS A 334 4.18 -19.97 13.95
C LYS A 334 5.41 -20.85 14.16
N VAL A 335 6.59 -20.28 13.93
CA VAL A 335 7.91 -20.95 14.09
C VAL A 335 8.57 -20.69 15.45
N SER A 336 7.93 -19.88 16.30
CA SER A 336 8.39 -19.54 17.66
C SER A 336 7.22 -19.67 18.65
N VAL A 337 7.53 -19.87 19.93
CA VAL A 337 6.54 -19.83 21.02
C VAL A 337 6.10 -18.40 21.35
N ASP A 338 6.96 -17.43 21.13
CA ASP A 338 6.70 -16.00 21.35
C ASP A 338 5.96 -15.35 20.18
N ASP A 339 5.60 -14.08 20.35
CA ASP A 339 5.09 -13.25 19.26
C ASP A 339 6.13 -13.08 18.14
N ILE A 340 5.64 -13.13 16.91
CA ILE A 340 6.43 -13.01 15.69
C ILE A 340 6.23 -11.60 15.11
N TYR A 341 7.35 -10.90 14.93
CA TYR A 341 7.44 -9.64 14.21
C TYR A 341 8.25 -9.88 12.93
N SER A 342 7.66 -9.64 11.76
CA SER A 342 8.26 -10.00 10.47
C SER A 342 9.68 -9.46 10.30
N GLY A 343 10.68 -10.33 10.24
CA GLY A 343 12.07 -9.96 9.98
C GLY A 343 12.75 -9.15 11.10
N TYR A 344 12.19 -9.11 12.31
CA TYR A 344 12.79 -8.45 13.48
C TYR A 344 13.91 -9.27 14.12
N SER A 345 13.72 -10.58 14.24
CA SER A 345 14.63 -11.50 14.93
C SER A 345 14.85 -12.78 14.13
N ASN A 346 15.85 -13.55 14.54
CA ASN A 346 16.09 -14.90 14.05
C ASN A 346 15.25 -15.90 14.86
N TYR A 347 13.98 -16.07 14.47
CA TYR A 347 13.09 -17.08 15.05
C TYR A 347 13.47 -18.51 14.64
N ILE A 348 14.15 -18.61 13.50
CA ILE A 348 14.92 -19.76 13.06
C ILE A 348 16.37 -19.33 12.86
N ASN A 349 17.29 -20.28 12.68
CA ASN A 349 18.73 -19.97 12.52
C ASN A 349 18.96 -18.99 11.36
N ALA A 350 20.01 -18.16 11.43
CA ALA A 350 20.24 -17.06 10.50
C ALA A 350 20.34 -17.51 9.03
N SER A 351 19.93 -16.63 8.10
CA SER A 351 19.87 -16.94 6.66
C SER A 351 21.24 -17.32 6.08
N ILE A 352 22.32 -16.75 6.62
CA ILE A 352 23.71 -17.04 6.21
C ILE A 352 24.11 -18.51 6.38
N LEU A 353 23.42 -19.28 7.23
CA LEU A 353 23.74 -20.69 7.45
C LEU A 353 23.32 -21.56 6.25
N THR A 354 22.21 -21.21 5.60
CA THR A 354 21.59 -22.02 4.53
C THR A 354 21.49 -21.28 3.19
N ASN A 355 21.79 -19.98 3.18
CA ASN A 355 21.47 -19.05 2.09
C ASN A 355 19.98 -19.04 1.71
N VAL A 356 19.11 -19.40 2.65
CA VAL A 356 17.66 -19.41 2.47
C VAL A 356 17.02 -18.50 3.50
N ALA A 357 16.09 -17.67 3.04
CA ALA A 357 15.19 -16.92 3.90
C ALA A 357 13.73 -17.38 3.74
N PRO A 358 13.24 -18.27 4.61
CA PRO A 358 11.84 -18.68 4.61
C PRO A 358 10.90 -17.53 5.01
N PHE A 359 9.77 -17.46 4.31
CA PHE A 359 8.67 -16.56 4.61
C PHE A 359 7.34 -17.27 4.32
N ALA A 360 6.26 -16.85 4.98
CA ALA A 360 4.94 -17.46 4.83
C ALA A 360 3.81 -16.43 4.73
N ALA A 361 2.71 -16.84 4.10
CA ALA A 361 1.54 -16.01 3.87
C ALA A 361 0.84 -15.62 5.19
N LEU A 362 0.00 -14.59 5.12
CA LEU A 362 -0.73 -14.08 6.28
C LEU A 362 -2.19 -14.50 6.24
N ILE A 363 -2.73 -14.87 7.40
CA ILE A 363 -4.11 -15.32 7.59
C ILE A 363 -4.84 -14.32 8.48
N ALA A 364 -6.00 -13.84 8.01
CA ALA A 364 -6.93 -13.08 8.82
C ALA A 364 -7.82 -14.02 9.64
N LYS A 365 -7.76 -13.87 10.95
CA LYS A 365 -8.61 -14.59 11.91
C LYS A 365 -9.49 -13.61 12.65
N GLU A 366 -10.79 -13.68 12.39
CA GLU A 366 -11.80 -12.86 13.04
C GLU A 366 -11.78 -13.05 14.56
N VAL A 367 -11.74 -11.94 15.30
CA VAL A 367 -11.61 -11.92 16.76
C VAL A 367 -12.89 -12.38 17.44
N SER A 368 -14.03 -11.81 17.08
CA SER A 368 -15.30 -11.98 17.80
C SER A 368 -15.79 -13.43 17.83
N ASN A 369 -15.53 -14.19 16.76
CA ASN A 369 -16.02 -15.56 16.61
C ASN A 369 -14.90 -16.60 16.43
N ASN A 370 -13.64 -16.18 16.53
CA ASN A 370 -12.48 -17.07 16.40
C ASN A 370 -12.43 -17.82 15.04
N VAL A 371 -12.92 -17.19 13.96
CA VAL A 371 -13.06 -17.80 12.62
C VAL A 371 -11.90 -17.38 11.71
N ILE A 372 -11.25 -18.34 11.04
CA ILE A 372 -10.32 -18.03 9.95
C ILE A 372 -11.11 -17.54 8.75
N ARG A 373 -10.90 -16.28 8.35
CA ARG A 373 -11.62 -15.63 7.24
C ARG A 373 -10.96 -15.89 5.91
N GLY A 374 -9.64 -15.75 5.86
CA GLY A 374 -8.94 -15.81 4.59
C GLY A 374 -7.47 -15.48 4.64
N GLU A 375 -6.83 -15.55 3.49
CA GLU A 375 -5.43 -15.19 3.28
C GLU A 375 -5.33 -13.74 2.78
N ILE A 376 -4.49 -12.94 3.44
CA ILE A 376 -4.19 -11.58 3.00
C ILE A 376 -3.26 -11.66 1.78
N PRO A 377 -3.61 -11.00 0.66
CA PRO A 377 -3.01 -11.31 -0.62
C PRO A 377 -1.57 -10.82 -0.72
N ASN A 378 -0.66 -11.70 -1.17
CA ASN A 378 0.65 -11.33 -1.71
C ASN A 378 1.55 -10.54 -0.75
N ILE A 379 1.39 -10.77 0.55
CA ILE A 379 2.22 -10.24 1.64
C ILE A 379 2.64 -11.40 2.54
N PHE A 380 3.89 -11.40 3.01
CA PHE A 380 4.48 -12.54 3.70
C PHE A 380 5.36 -12.11 4.87
N TRP A 381 5.30 -12.85 5.96
CA TRP A 381 6.20 -12.67 7.11
C TRP A 381 7.50 -13.42 6.91
N LEU A 382 8.58 -12.74 7.25
CA LEU A 382 9.94 -13.24 7.23
C LEU A 382 10.35 -13.70 8.64
N PHE A 383 11.03 -14.83 8.74
CA PHE A 383 11.36 -15.46 10.04
C PHE A 383 12.79 -15.25 10.52
N GLN A 384 13.59 -14.50 9.77
CA GLN A 384 14.99 -14.16 10.07
C GLN A 384 15.20 -12.66 9.96
N ILE A 385 16.18 -12.15 10.71
CA ILE A 385 16.45 -10.71 10.79
C ILE A 385 16.95 -10.15 9.46
N LYS A 386 16.14 -9.28 8.83
CA LYS A 386 16.43 -8.43 7.65
C LYS A 386 17.54 -8.96 6.70
N PRO A 387 17.37 -10.14 6.09
CA PRO A 387 18.37 -10.77 5.23
C PRO A 387 18.52 -10.08 3.86
N TYR A 388 17.57 -9.23 3.47
CA TYR A 388 17.60 -8.51 2.19
C TYR A 388 17.88 -7.02 2.39
N ASN A 389 18.46 -6.38 1.37
CA ASN A 389 18.53 -4.92 1.31
C ASN A 389 17.11 -4.31 1.16
N HIS A 390 16.96 -3.06 1.58
CA HIS A 390 15.72 -2.31 1.38
C HIS A 390 15.37 -2.18 -0.11
N LEU A 391 14.12 -2.48 -0.49
CA LEU A 391 13.63 -2.54 -1.88
C LEU A 391 14.34 -3.57 -2.75
N GLN A 392 15.07 -4.52 -2.16
CA GLN A 392 15.66 -5.60 -2.94
C GLN A 392 14.56 -6.45 -3.57
N VAL A 393 14.63 -6.60 -4.88
CA VAL A 393 13.81 -7.55 -5.63
C VAL A 393 14.59 -8.85 -5.81
N PHE A 394 13.90 -9.98 -5.69
CA PHE A 394 14.47 -11.30 -5.88
C PHE A 394 13.44 -12.27 -6.48
N GLU A 395 13.94 -13.31 -7.13
CA GLU A 395 13.12 -14.39 -7.68
C GLU A 395 13.19 -15.61 -6.77
N LYS A 396 12.06 -16.29 -6.58
CA LYS A 396 11.98 -17.62 -5.99
C LYS A 396 10.90 -18.43 -6.69
N ASN A 397 11.29 -19.54 -7.31
CA ASN A 397 10.40 -20.45 -8.04
C ASN A 397 9.58 -19.72 -9.13
N ARG A 398 10.22 -18.89 -9.98
CA ARG A 398 9.56 -18.04 -11.01
C ARG A 398 8.60 -16.98 -10.48
N VAL A 399 8.55 -16.76 -9.17
CA VAL A 399 7.77 -15.69 -8.56
C VAL A 399 8.72 -14.58 -8.12
N LEU A 400 8.32 -13.34 -8.40
CA LEU A 400 9.07 -12.14 -8.07
C LEU A 400 8.58 -11.57 -6.75
N TYR A 401 9.52 -11.21 -5.87
CA TYR A 401 9.25 -10.64 -4.56
C TYR A 401 10.08 -9.40 -4.31
N ILE A 402 9.58 -8.49 -3.49
CA ILE A 402 10.31 -7.33 -2.98
C ILE A 402 10.35 -7.35 -1.46
N ALA A 403 11.50 -7.02 -0.89
CA ALA A 403 11.70 -6.89 0.55
C ALA A 403 11.67 -5.42 0.98
N ILE A 404 10.85 -5.08 1.98
CA ILE A 404 10.69 -3.70 2.47
C ILE A 404 10.94 -3.65 3.97
N ASN A 405 11.79 -2.70 4.38
CA ASN A 405 12.06 -2.44 5.79
C ASN A 405 10.87 -1.75 6.43
N ILE A 406 10.50 -2.21 7.61
CA ILE A 406 9.31 -1.71 8.31
C ILE A 406 9.59 -1.47 9.79
N ALA A 407 8.83 -0.55 10.37
CA ALA A 407 8.76 -0.34 11.80
C ALA A 407 7.71 -1.28 12.41
N HIS A 408 8.02 -1.84 13.58
CA HIS A 408 7.16 -2.73 14.35
C HIS A 408 6.84 -2.14 15.73
N TYR A 409 6.04 -2.90 16.48
CA TYR A 409 5.72 -2.71 17.89
C TYR A 409 6.93 -2.25 18.72
N ASN A 410 6.71 -1.32 19.65
CA ASN A 410 7.70 -0.84 20.63
C ASN A 410 9.06 -0.38 20.06
N GLY A 411 9.08 0.19 18.86
CA GLY A 411 10.30 0.76 18.28
C GLY A 411 11.21 -0.25 17.58
N TYR A 412 10.74 -1.49 17.43
CA TYR A 412 11.43 -2.51 16.66
C TYR A 412 11.43 -2.20 15.17
N GLU A 413 12.35 -2.81 14.45
CA GLU A 413 12.42 -2.75 12.99
C GLU A 413 12.62 -4.14 12.41
N GLY A 414 12.09 -4.35 11.23
CA GLY A 414 12.14 -5.64 10.57
C GLY A 414 11.98 -5.47 9.08
N GLN A 415 11.49 -6.52 8.44
CA GLN A 415 11.35 -6.58 7.00
C GLN A 415 10.16 -7.47 6.63
N ILE A 416 9.37 -7.00 5.69
CA ILE A 416 8.22 -7.73 5.15
C ILE A 416 8.43 -7.97 3.65
N ILE A 417 7.89 -9.08 3.17
CA ILE A 417 8.03 -9.50 1.79
C ILE A 417 6.68 -9.32 1.08
N TYR A 418 6.72 -8.80 -0.15
CA TYR A 418 5.56 -8.71 -1.03
C TYR A 418 5.83 -9.46 -2.32
N LYS A 419 4.85 -10.22 -2.82
CA LYS A 419 4.89 -10.71 -4.20
C LYS A 419 4.58 -9.55 -5.14
N ILE A 420 5.37 -9.41 -6.19
CA ILE A 420 5.24 -8.33 -7.18
C ILE A 420 5.00 -8.82 -8.61
N GLY A 421 5.02 -10.13 -8.85
CA GLY A 421 4.74 -10.71 -10.17
C GLY A 421 5.24 -12.13 -10.33
N GLU A 422 5.16 -12.63 -11.56
CA GLU A 422 5.63 -13.96 -12.00
C GLU A 422 6.34 -13.82 -13.36
N LEU A 423 7.37 -14.65 -13.59
CA LEU A 423 8.15 -14.71 -14.83
C LEU A 423 7.74 -15.88 -15.73
#